data_AF-A0A8T4RT67-F1
#
_entry.id   AF-A0A8T4RT67-F1
#
_cell.length_a   1.000
_cell.length_b   1.000
_cell.length_c   1.000
_cell.angle_alpha   90.00
_cell.angle_beta   90.00
_cell.angle_gamma   90.00
#
_symmetry.space_group_name_H-M   'P 1'
#
loop_
_entity.id
_entity.type
_entity.pdbx_description
1 polymer ?
#
loop_
_entity_poly.entity_id
_entity_poly.type
_entity_poly.pdbx_seq_one_letter_code
_entity_poly.pdbx_strand_id
1 'polypeptide(L)'
;MLAIKMKSKKSQISKSLGYVIGFVILLALIVFSVRLITTRIGGGGAKDISNLVDDTADPDKDGLSNYYDLCDCLSGDRENEGCPYDKPKVGIEADAREKKCKALHKV
;
A
#
# COMPACT_ATOMS: atom_id res chain seq x y z
N MET A 1 -36.05 33.67 -63.36
CA MET A 1 -35.99 33.51 -61.89
C MET A 1 -34.97 32.42 -61.56
N LEU A 2 -34.05 32.72 -60.65
CA LEU A 2 -32.78 32.03 -60.41
C LEU A 2 -32.96 30.64 -59.77
N ALA A 3 -32.25 29.64 -60.32
CA ALA A 3 -32.15 28.30 -59.74
C ALA A 3 -30.86 28.19 -58.88
N ILE A 4 -31.03 28.08 -57.55
CA ILE A 4 -29.93 27.88 -56.61
C ILE A 4 -29.65 26.37 -56.52
N LYS A 5 -28.53 25.92 -57.11
CA LYS A 5 -28.08 24.52 -57.07
C LYS A 5 -27.34 24.24 -55.76
N MET A 6 -28.00 23.63 -54.79
CA MET A 6 -27.38 23.20 -53.53
C MET A 6 -26.52 21.94 -53.77
N LYS A 7 -25.19 22.07 -53.62
CA LYS A 7 -24.24 20.95 -53.72
C LYS A 7 -24.28 20.13 -52.43
N SER A 8 -24.62 18.84 -52.55
CA SER A 8 -24.72 17.86 -51.46
C SER A 8 -23.40 17.70 -50.68
N LYS A 9 -23.45 17.98 -49.36
CA LYS A 9 -22.33 18.01 -48.40
C LYS A 9 -22.05 16.65 -47.75
N LYS A 10 -22.41 15.53 -48.39
CA LYS A 10 -22.27 14.17 -47.81
C LYS A 10 -20.83 13.61 -47.84
N SER A 11 -19.94 14.14 -48.67
CA SER A 11 -18.62 13.52 -48.93
C SER A 11 -17.51 13.88 -47.93
N GLN A 12 -17.59 15.02 -47.24
CA GLN A 12 -16.53 15.44 -46.32
C GLN A 12 -16.63 14.87 -44.90
N ILE A 13 -17.82 14.40 -44.49
CA ILE A 13 -18.10 13.95 -43.12
C ILE A 13 -17.56 12.53 -42.86
N SER A 14 -17.32 11.72 -43.90
CA SER A 14 -16.85 10.34 -43.74
C SER A 14 -15.38 10.23 -43.31
N LYS A 15 -14.53 11.18 -43.69
CA LYS A 15 -13.09 11.14 -43.38
C LYS A 15 -12.79 11.63 -41.97
N SER A 16 -13.48 12.68 -41.51
CA SER A 16 -13.29 13.25 -40.18
C SER A 16 -13.71 12.29 -39.07
N LEU A 17 -14.77 11.50 -39.28
CA LEU A 17 -15.26 10.55 -38.30
C LEU A 17 -14.24 9.41 -38.04
N GLY A 18 -13.51 8.98 -39.08
CA GLY A 18 -12.46 7.98 -38.95
C GLY A 18 -11.30 8.44 -38.06
N TYR A 19 -10.87 9.71 -38.18
CA TYR A 19 -9.80 10.26 -37.33
C TYR A 19 -10.21 10.36 -35.88
N VAL A 20 -11.45 10.75 -35.60
CA VAL A 20 -11.96 10.84 -34.22
C VAL A 20 -11.97 9.47 -33.56
N ILE A 21 -12.50 8.45 -34.24
CA ILE A 21 -12.54 7.08 -33.72
C ILE A 21 -11.12 6.54 -33.53
N GLY A 22 -10.24 6.74 -34.50
CA GLY A 22 -8.84 6.31 -34.41
C GLY A 22 -8.09 6.96 -33.24
N PHE A 23 -8.31 8.26 -33.01
CA PHE A 23 -7.69 8.99 -31.90
C PHE A 23 -8.20 8.51 -30.53
N VAL A 24 -9.50 8.24 -30.41
CA VAL A 24 -10.09 7.71 -29.16
C VAL A 24 -9.52 6.33 -28.83
N ILE A 25 -9.40 5.45 -29.82
CA ILE A 25 -8.81 4.11 -29.63
C ILE A 25 -7.33 4.23 -29.23
N LEU A 26 -6.57 5.10 -29.89
CA LEU A 26 -5.16 5.35 -29.56
C LEU A 26 -4.99 5.84 -28.12
N LEU A 27 -5.81 6.80 -27.68
CA LEU A 27 -5.79 7.28 -26.30
C LEU A 27 -6.15 6.18 -25.29
N ALA A 28 -7.16 5.36 -25.60
CA ALA A 28 -7.54 4.24 -24.74
C ALA A 28 -6.40 3.22 -24.57
N LEU A 29 -5.68 2.91 -25.66
CA LEU A 29 -4.52 2.01 -25.61
C LEU A 29 -3.36 2.59 -24.80
N ILE A 30 -3.09 3.90 -24.93
CA ILE A 30 -2.08 4.60 -24.13
C ILE A 30 -2.44 4.57 -22.63
N VAL A 31 -3.69 4.88 -22.29
CA VAL A 31 -4.16 4.85 -20.89
C VAL A 31 -4.09 3.42 -20.33
N PHE A 32 -4.49 2.42 -21.11
CA PHE A 32 -4.43 1.02 -20.70
C PHE A 32 -2.98 0.55 -20.48
N SER A 33 -2.05 0.91 -21.37
CA SER A 33 -0.65 0.57 -21.24
C SER A 33 0.02 1.28 -20.05
N VAL A 34 -0.28 2.56 -19.80
CA VAL A 34 0.18 3.26 -18.58
C VAL A 34 -0.39 2.61 -17.31
N ARG A 35 -1.66 2.20 -17.32
CA ARG A 35 -2.27 1.48 -16.18
C ARG A 35 -1.62 0.12 -15.93
N LEU A 36 -1.29 -0.63 -16.98
CA LEU A 36 -0.56 -1.90 -16.85
C LEU A 36 0.85 -1.72 -16.31
N ILE A 37 1.56 -0.67 -16.74
CA ILE A 37 2.91 -0.37 -16.25
C ILE A 37 2.86 0.08 -14.78
N THR A 38 1.93 0.98 -14.45
CA THR A 38 1.79 1.50 -13.08
C THR A 38 1.27 0.47 -12.08
N THR A 39 0.48 -0.53 -12.48
CA THR A 39 0.11 -1.64 -11.58
C THR A 39 1.26 -2.62 -11.33
N ARG A 40 2.26 -2.68 -12.22
CA ARG A 40 3.48 -3.48 -12.01
C ARG A 40 4.54 -2.76 -11.19
N ILE A 41 4.52 -1.43 -11.17
CA ILE A 41 5.52 -0.61 -10.46
C ILE A 41 4.96 -0.01 -9.15
N GLY A 42 3.64 0.18 -9.04
CA GLY A 42 3.01 0.97 -7.98
C GLY A 42 2.33 0.20 -6.84
N GLY A 43 2.48 -1.12 -6.76
CA GLY A 43 1.77 -1.92 -5.76
C GLY A 43 2.53 -3.14 -5.29
N GLY A 44 3.42 -2.97 -4.30
CA GLY A 44 3.96 -4.12 -3.56
C GLY A 44 5.28 -3.96 -2.84
N GLY A 45 5.99 -2.83 -2.95
CA GLY A 45 7.38 -2.73 -2.46
C GLY A 45 7.61 -2.05 -1.11
N ALA A 46 6.59 -1.82 -0.28
CA ALA A 46 6.72 -1.00 0.93
C ALA A 46 6.09 -1.62 2.19
N LYS A 47 6.08 -2.95 2.33
CA LYS A 47 5.57 -3.61 3.54
C LYS A 47 6.61 -4.37 4.36
N ASP A 48 7.81 -4.61 3.82
CA ASP A 48 8.78 -5.50 4.50
C ASP A 48 9.95 -4.78 5.19
N ILE A 49 10.04 -3.44 5.10
CA ILE A 49 11.05 -2.67 5.85
C ILE A 49 10.59 -2.37 7.28
N SER A 50 9.28 -2.37 7.53
CA SER A 50 8.72 -2.08 8.86
C SER A 50 9.05 -3.16 9.91
N ASN A 51 9.37 -4.39 9.47
CA ASN A 51 9.75 -5.48 10.38
C ASN A 51 11.24 -5.48 10.72
N LEU A 52 12.09 -4.76 9.97
CA LEU A 52 13.52 -4.61 10.30
C LEU A 52 13.82 -3.42 11.21
N VAL A 53 12.86 -2.52 11.41
CA VAL A 53 12.99 -1.34 12.29
C VAL A 53 12.54 -1.64 13.72
N ASP A 54 11.93 -2.81 13.94
CA ASP A 54 11.30 -3.16 15.22
C ASP A 54 12.33 -3.54 16.30
N ASP A 55 13.47 -4.11 15.94
CA ASP A 55 14.47 -4.61 16.91
C ASP A 55 15.09 -3.52 17.82
N THR A 56 15.15 -2.27 17.33
CA THR A 56 15.67 -1.13 18.11
C THR A 56 14.60 -0.37 18.90
N ALA A 57 13.32 -0.69 18.71
CA ALA A 57 12.23 -0.04 19.43
C ALA A 57 12.12 -0.59 20.86
N ASP A 58 11.53 0.21 21.74
CA ASP A 58 11.20 -0.13 23.14
C ASP A 58 9.73 0.29 23.37
N PRO A 59 8.77 -0.60 23.07
CA PRO A 59 7.33 -0.30 23.04
C PRO A 59 6.74 -0.07 24.42
N ASP A 60 7.18 -0.86 25.41
CA ASP A 60 6.72 -0.79 26.79
C ASP A 60 7.56 0.14 27.68
N LYS A 61 8.70 0.62 27.15
CA LYS A 61 9.54 1.67 27.71
C LYS A 61 10.21 1.28 29.02
N ASP A 62 10.54 0.01 29.19
CA ASP A 62 11.28 -0.47 30.34
C ASP A 62 12.80 -0.24 30.24
N GLY A 63 13.26 0.24 29.07
CA GLY A 63 14.65 0.54 28.79
C GLY A 63 15.44 -0.63 28.23
N LEU A 64 14.77 -1.69 27.76
CA LEU A 64 15.30 -2.72 26.88
C LEU A 64 14.69 -2.57 25.47
N SER A 65 15.54 -2.65 24.45
CA SER A 65 15.01 -2.73 23.10
C SER A 65 14.44 -4.12 22.84
N ASN A 66 13.46 -4.21 21.94
CA ASN A 66 12.82 -5.42 21.46
C ASN A 66 13.77 -6.60 21.16
N TYR A 67 14.97 -6.32 20.68
CA TYR A 67 15.98 -7.36 20.44
C TYR A 67 16.45 -8.09 21.72
N TYR A 68 16.46 -7.39 22.86
CA TYR A 68 16.91 -7.89 24.16
C TYR A 68 15.77 -8.17 25.14
N ASP A 69 14.54 -7.81 24.78
CA ASP A 69 13.36 -7.93 25.63
C ASP A 69 12.50 -9.12 25.21
N LEU A 70 12.38 -10.11 26.10
CA LEU A 70 11.52 -11.29 25.87
C LEU A 70 10.03 -11.00 26.07
N CYS A 71 9.71 -9.85 26.67
CA CYS A 71 8.38 -9.43 27.05
C CYS A 71 8.06 -7.99 26.61
N ASP A 72 8.58 -7.56 25.46
CA ASP A 72 8.36 -6.31 24.70
C ASP A 72 7.02 -5.52 24.78
N CYS A 73 5.96 -6.15 25.29
CA CYS A 73 4.65 -5.54 25.57
C CYS A 73 4.40 -5.23 27.05
N LEU A 74 5.28 -5.67 27.95
CA LEU A 74 5.10 -5.78 29.39
C LEU A 74 6.40 -5.41 30.09
N SER A 75 6.48 -4.19 30.60
CA SER A 75 7.66 -3.72 31.31
C SER A 75 8.12 -4.71 32.37
N GLY A 76 9.40 -5.05 32.35
CA GLY A 76 9.97 -6.00 33.29
C GLY A 76 11.38 -5.65 33.74
N ASP A 77 11.94 -6.53 34.56
CA ASP A 77 13.28 -6.34 35.11
C ASP A 77 14.33 -6.82 34.11
N ARG A 78 15.43 -6.07 33.99
CA ARG A 78 16.58 -6.45 33.16
C ARG A 78 17.18 -7.80 33.55
N GLU A 79 17.14 -8.11 34.84
CA GLU A 79 17.62 -9.39 35.40
C GLU A 79 16.72 -10.56 35.01
N ASN A 80 15.49 -10.28 34.56
CA ASN A 80 14.52 -11.25 34.08
C ASN A 80 14.20 -11.06 32.58
N GLU A 81 15.16 -10.54 31.81
CA GLU A 81 15.10 -10.45 30.35
C GLU A 81 13.91 -9.60 29.85
N GLY A 82 13.57 -8.53 30.60
CA GLY A 82 12.46 -7.63 30.28
C GLY A 82 11.09 -8.16 30.67
N CYS A 83 11.02 -9.32 31.34
CA CYS A 83 9.76 -9.88 31.81
C CYS A 83 9.47 -9.55 33.29
N PRO A 84 8.23 -9.26 33.67
CA PRO A 84 7.85 -9.16 35.07
C PRO A 84 7.72 -10.56 35.70
N TYR A 85 8.05 -10.69 36.99
CA TYR A 85 8.07 -11.98 37.70
C TYR A 85 6.69 -12.62 37.94
N ASP A 86 5.64 -11.82 37.90
CA ASP A 86 4.26 -12.24 38.14
C ASP A 86 3.52 -12.68 36.87
N LYS A 87 4.18 -12.61 35.70
CA LYS A 87 3.59 -13.01 34.40
C LYS A 87 4.42 -14.09 33.70
N PRO A 88 3.77 -14.94 32.89
CA PRO A 88 4.49 -15.91 32.09
C PRO A 88 5.34 -15.21 31.02
N LYS A 89 6.59 -15.65 30.85
CA LYS A 89 7.44 -15.25 29.72
C LYS A 89 6.79 -15.74 28.44
N VAL A 90 6.44 -14.86 27.51
CA VAL A 90 5.84 -15.29 26.24
C VAL A 90 6.73 -14.92 25.08
N GLY A 91 7.50 -15.88 24.57
CA GLY A 91 8.13 -15.74 23.27
C GLY A 91 7.05 -15.65 22.19
N ILE A 92 7.02 -14.54 21.46
CA ILE A 92 6.03 -14.29 20.41
C ILE A 92 6.71 -14.22 19.05
N GLU A 93 6.25 -15.07 18.12
CA GLU A 93 6.47 -14.89 16.69
C GLU A 93 5.89 -13.54 16.26
N ALA A 94 6.59 -12.86 15.33
CA ALA A 94 6.40 -11.44 15.01
C ALA A 94 4.97 -11.06 14.57
N ASP A 95 4.16 -12.00 14.08
CA ASP A 95 2.77 -11.76 13.65
C ASP A 95 1.74 -11.77 14.80
N ALA A 96 2.10 -12.33 15.96
CA ALA A 96 1.28 -12.31 17.18
C ALA A 96 1.50 -11.06 18.06
N ARG A 97 2.58 -10.32 17.82
CA ARG A 97 3.10 -9.20 18.62
C ARG A 97 2.11 -8.02 18.74
N GLU A 98 1.70 -7.45 17.61
CA GLU A 98 0.88 -6.23 17.60
C GLU A 98 -0.52 -6.43 18.21
N LYS A 99 -1.15 -7.59 17.95
CA LYS A 99 -2.48 -7.90 18.51
C LYS A 99 -2.42 -8.11 20.01
N LYS A 100 -1.29 -8.65 20.51
CA LYS A 100 -1.15 -9.03 21.91
C LYS A 100 -0.78 -7.84 22.79
N CYS A 101 0.14 -6.97 22.36
CA CYS A 101 0.40 -5.71 23.08
C CYS A 101 -0.90 -4.89 23.18
N LYS A 102 -1.66 -4.78 22.09
CA LYS A 102 -2.95 -4.06 22.09
C LYS A 102 -4.01 -4.70 23.00
N ALA A 103 -3.99 -6.02 23.18
CA ALA A 103 -4.90 -6.71 24.09
C ALA A 103 -4.51 -6.52 25.57
N LEU A 104 -3.21 -6.39 25.87
CA LEU A 104 -2.69 -6.19 27.23
C LEU A 104 -2.84 -4.74 27.73
N HIS A 105 -2.77 -3.76 26.84
CA HIS A 105 -2.94 -2.32 27.16
C HIS A 105 -4.39 -1.83 27.05
N LYS A 106 -5.36 -2.72 26.81
CA LYS A 106 -6.78 -2.36 26.75
C LYS A 106 -7.38 -2.42 28.16
N VAL A 107 -7.31 -1.30 28.86
CA VAL A 107 -8.12 -1.03 30.07
C VAL A 107 -9.54 -0.68 29.65
#